data_AF-E4XZI6-F1
#
_entry.id   AF-E4XZI6-F1
#
_cell.length_a   1.000
_cell.length_b   1.000
_cell.length_c   1.000
_cell.angle_alpha   90.00
_cell.angle_beta   90.00
_cell.angle_gamma   90.00
#
_symmetry.space_group_name_H-M   'P 1'
#
loop_
_entity.id
_entity.type
_entity.pdbx_description
1 polymer ?
#
loop_
_entity_poly.entity_id
_entity_poly.type
_entity_poly.pdbx_seq_one_letter_code
_entity_poly.pdbx_strand_id
1 'polypeptide(L)'
;MKLLSSLFFASCFNVEILAFSFTRSKCEVNKRELVRALGNNDKKVSSLYRLDSHGEPERICPAGYNLIWDMTFCMKVCGLQAGDQCVRTIQSGVDICDQDANLECIYDDYRSDRQSTCQPLVTFDSSSSSSSLSYYIY
;
A
#
# COMPACT_ATOMS: atom_id res chain seq x y z
N MET A 1 72.93 -25.98 -4.88
CA MET A 1 71.94 -25.27 -4.05
C MET A 1 71.18 -24.28 -4.92
N LYS A 2 69.97 -24.65 -5.36
CA LYS A 2 69.00 -23.73 -5.97
C LYS A 2 67.61 -24.16 -5.48
N LEU A 3 66.95 -23.25 -4.78
CA LEU A 3 65.59 -23.38 -4.26
C LEU A 3 64.61 -23.48 -5.43
N LEU A 4 63.71 -24.45 -5.39
CA LEU A 4 62.47 -24.43 -6.18
C LEU A 4 61.31 -24.30 -5.21
N SER A 5 60.89 -23.05 -5.08
CA SER A 5 59.68 -22.59 -4.41
C SER A 5 58.45 -23.16 -5.11
N SER A 6 57.72 -24.02 -4.42
CA SER A 6 56.37 -24.45 -4.81
C SER A 6 55.39 -23.31 -4.54
N LEU A 7 55.06 -22.56 -5.59
CA LEU A 7 53.99 -21.57 -5.60
C LEU A 7 52.64 -22.27 -5.44
N PHE A 8 52.03 -22.10 -4.28
CA PHE A 8 50.60 -22.33 -4.07
C PHE A 8 49.83 -21.34 -4.95
N PHE A 9 49.15 -21.82 -6.00
CA PHE A 9 48.08 -21.05 -6.64
C PHE A 9 46.88 -21.05 -5.69
N ALA A 10 46.86 -20.09 -4.77
CA ALA A 10 45.62 -19.65 -4.15
C ALA A 10 44.79 -19.01 -5.27
N SER A 11 43.83 -19.75 -5.80
CA SER A 11 42.76 -19.18 -6.63
C SER A 11 42.01 -18.18 -5.76
N CYS A 12 42.40 -16.91 -5.84
CA CYS A 12 41.58 -15.80 -5.40
C CYS A 12 40.29 -15.86 -6.21
N PHE A 13 39.28 -16.56 -5.69
CA PHE A 13 37.92 -16.31 -6.08
C PHE A 13 37.68 -14.84 -5.75
N ASN A 14 37.72 -14.00 -6.78
CA ASN A 14 37.08 -12.71 -6.76
C ASN A 14 35.60 -12.99 -6.51
N VAL A 15 35.24 -13.08 -5.23
CA VAL A 15 33.87 -12.82 -4.82
C VAL A 15 33.73 -11.33 -5.07
N GLU A 16 33.40 -10.97 -6.31
CA GLU A 16 32.74 -9.72 -6.60
C GLU A 16 31.49 -9.75 -5.73
N ILE A 17 31.62 -9.17 -4.54
CA ILE A 17 30.50 -8.75 -3.74
C ILE A 17 29.84 -7.70 -4.61
N LEU A 18 28.93 -8.16 -5.47
CA LEU A 18 27.96 -7.32 -6.12
C LEU A 18 27.25 -6.63 -4.95
N ALA A 19 27.72 -5.43 -4.65
CA ALA A 19 27.03 -4.48 -3.81
C ALA A 19 25.69 -4.25 -4.51
N PHE A 20 24.72 -5.11 -4.16
CA PHE A 20 23.37 -5.09 -4.67
C PHE A 20 22.84 -3.72 -4.26
N SER A 21 22.85 -2.80 -5.22
CA SER A 21 22.50 -1.41 -5.04
C SER A 21 21.15 -1.35 -4.33
N PHE A 22 21.19 -0.96 -3.06
CA PHE A 22 20.13 -1.16 -2.09
C PHE A 22 19.12 -0.01 -2.16
N THR A 23 18.73 0.42 -3.36
CA THR A 23 17.54 1.26 -3.53
C THR A 23 16.32 0.34 -3.64
N ARG A 24 16.08 -0.46 -2.60
CA ARG A 24 14.85 -1.25 -2.50
C ARG A 24 13.68 -0.28 -2.43
N SER A 25 12.61 -0.56 -3.19
CA SER A 25 11.39 0.21 -3.11
C SER A 25 10.82 0.15 -1.68
N LYS A 26 10.12 1.20 -1.25
CA LYS A 26 9.47 1.25 0.07
C LYS A 26 8.58 0.01 0.30
N CYS A 27 7.94 -0.47 -0.75
CA CYS A 27 7.14 -1.69 -0.76
C CYS A 27 7.92 -2.96 -0.39
N GLU A 28 9.10 -3.16 -0.97
CA GLU A 28 9.96 -4.31 -0.66
C GLU A 28 10.44 -4.31 0.79
N VAL A 29 10.75 -3.11 1.32
CA VAL A 29 11.16 -2.95 2.72
C VAL A 29 10.00 -3.33 3.65
N ASN A 30 8.83 -2.73 3.43
CA ASN A 30 7.63 -2.97 4.23
C ASN A 30 7.20 -4.44 4.23
N LYS A 31 7.15 -5.05 3.04
CA LYS A 31 6.82 -6.47 2.88
C LYS A 31 7.77 -7.36 3.68
N ARG A 32 9.08 -7.14 3.55
CA ARG A 32 10.09 -7.92 4.29
C ARG A 32 9.93 -7.77 5.80
N GLU A 33 9.72 -6.55 6.28
CA GLU A 33 9.54 -6.28 7.71
C GLU A 33 8.30 -7.01 8.25
N LEU A 34 7.19 -6.97 7.52
CA LEU A 34 5.96 -7.64 7.93
C LEU A 34 6.11 -9.16 7.94
N VAL A 35 6.69 -9.74 6.88
CA VAL A 35 6.95 -11.18 6.79
C VAL A 35 7.87 -11.64 7.93
N ARG A 36 8.91 -10.85 8.24
CA ARG A 36 9.80 -11.13 9.37
C ARG A 36 9.05 -11.08 10.71
N ALA A 37 8.20 -10.08 10.92
CA ALA A 37 7.43 -9.94 12.15
C ALA A 37 6.43 -11.11 12.33
N LEU A 38 5.77 -11.52 11.24
CA LEU A 38 4.89 -12.70 11.22
C LEU A 38 5.66 -13.99 11.51
N GLY A 39 6.83 -14.19 10.88
CA GLY A 39 7.70 -15.35 11.15
C GLY A 39 8.22 -15.40 12.59
N ASN A 40 8.39 -14.24 13.23
CA ASN A 40 8.77 -14.13 14.64
C ASN A 40 7.57 -14.22 15.61
N ASN A 41 6.36 -14.44 15.12
CA ASN A 41 5.12 -14.47 15.91
C ASN A 41 4.91 -13.20 16.76
N ASP A 42 5.20 -12.02 16.21
CA ASP A 42 4.85 -10.76 16.87
C ASP A 42 3.34 -10.71 17.08
N LYS A 43 2.89 -10.65 18.34
CA LYS A 43 1.46 -10.73 18.71
C LYS A 43 0.64 -9.60 18.09
N LYS A 44 1.21 -8.39 18.00
CA LYS A 44 0.50 -7.24 17.45
C LYS A 44 0.32 -7.41 15.94
N VAL A 45 1.38 -7.81 15.25
CA VAL A 45 1.33 -7.99 13.79
C VAL A 45 0.48 -9.20 13.41
N SER A 46 0.69 -10.35 14.06
CA SER A 46 -0.05 -11.60 13.77
C SER A 46 -1.55 -11.51 14.09
N SER A 47 -1.97 -10.61 14.99
CA SER A 47 -3.40 -10.35 15.22
C SER A 47 -4.08 -9.57 14.10
N LEU A 48 -3.30 -8.87 13.27
CA LEU A 48 -3.79 -7.94 12.26
C LEU A 48 -3.49 -8.39 10.83
N TYR A 49 -2.49 -9.26 10.65
CA TYR A 49 -1.98 -9.67 9.35
C TYR A 49 -1.70 -11.17 9.32
N ARG A 50 -1.72 -11.74 8.12
CA ARG A 50 -1.33 -13.11 7.83
C ARG A 50 -0.60 -13.18 6.49
N LEU A 51 -0.03 -14.33 6.17
CA LEU A 51 0.47 -14.62 4.82
C LEU A 51 -0.62 -15.31 4.01
N ASP A 52 -0.79 -14.89 2.75
CA ASP A 52 -1.67 -15.55 1.79
C ASP A 52 -1.03 -16.85 1.24
N SER A 53 -1.70 -17.51 0.31
CA SER A 53 -1.20 -18.75 -0.31
C SER A 53 0.11 -18.58 -1.10
N HIS A 54 0.46 -17.36 -1.47
CA HIS A 54 1.68 -17.01 -2.20
C HIS A 54 2.80 -16.53 -1.26
N GLY A 55 2.55 -16.49 0.06
CA GLY A 55 3.49 -15.97 1.05
C GLY A 55 3.52 -14.44 1.10
N GLU A 56 2.52 -13.77 0.52
CA GLU A 56 2.39 -12.32 0.56
C GLU A 56 1.62 -11.89 1.81
N PRO A 57 2.04 -10.81 2.51
CA PRO A 57 1.29 -10.31 3.65
C PRO A 57 -0.06 -9.70 3.22
N GLU A 58 -1.11 -10.02 3.98
CA GLU A 58 -2.43 -9.42 3.84
C GLU A 58 -3.06 -9.16 5.22
N ARG A 59 -3.94 -8.16 5.31
CA ARG A 59 -4.74 -7.88 6.50
C ARG A 59 -5.71 -9.02 6.82
N ILE A 60 -6.00 -9.21 8.09
CA ILE A 60 -7.11 -10.04 8.56
C ILE A 60 -8.34 -9.14 8.66
N CYS A 61 -9.29 -9.29 7.75
CA CYS A 61 -10.47 -8.44 7.70
C CYS A 61 -11.67 -9.03 8.46
N PRO A 62 -12.52 -8.17 9.08
CA PRO A 62 -13.78 -8.62 9.67
C PRO A 62 -14.71 -9.24 8.62
N ALA A 63 -15.70 -10.01 9.07
CA ALA A 63 -16.69 -10.60 8.19
C ALA A 63 -17.43 -9.51 7.39
N GLY A 64 -17.53 -9.69 6.07
CA GLY A 64 -18.19 -8.74 5.16
C GLY A 64 -17.27 -7.68 4.56
N TYR A 65 -16.01 -7.60 4.99
CA TYR A 65 -15.02 -6.68 4.41
C TYR A 65 -14.20 -7.36 3.33
N ASN A 66 -13.91 -6.62 2.26
CA ASN A 66 -13.07 -7.09 1.15
C ASN A 66 -11.60 -6.74 1.38
N LEU A 67 -10.71 -7.52 0.77
CA LEU A 67 -9.29 -7.19 0.71
C LEU A 67 -9.02 -6.33 -0.54
N ILE A 68 -8.41 -5.17 -0.35
CA ILE A 68 -8.12 -4.19 -1.40
C ILE A 68 -6.62 -3.87 -1.42
N TRP A 69 -6.08 -3.61 -2.60
CA TRP A 69 -4.66 -3.32 -2.76
C TRP A 69 -4.32 -1.87 -2.37
N ASP A 70 -3.51 -1.70 -1.32
CA ASP A 70 -2.91 -0.42 -0.96
C ASP A 70 -1.62 -0.22 -1.78
N MET A 71 -1.66 0.71 -2.75
CA MET A 71 -0.52 1.07 -3.59
C MET A 71 0.66 1.67 -2.81
N THR A 72 0.42 2.26 -1.64
CA THR A 72 1.45 2.88 -0.79
C THR A 72 2.26 1.84 -0.04
N PHE A 73 1.59 0.80 0.45
CA PHE A 73 2.19 -0.27 1.23
C PHE A 73 2.48 -1.54 0.41
N CYS A 74 1.97 -1.59 -0.83
CA CYS A 74 2.01 -2.74 -1.74
C CYS A 74 1.58 -4.04 -1.08
N MET A 75 0.42 -4.00 -0.42
CA MET A 75 -0.21 -5.18 0.13
C MET A 75 -1.71 -5.02 0.22
N LYS A 76 -2.40 -6.12 0.54
CA LYS A 76 -3.85 -6.11 0.70
C LYS A 76 -4.24 -5.65 2.11
N VAL A 77 -5.07 -4.61 2.18
CA VAL A 77 -5.68 -4.07 3.40
C VAL A 77 -7.20 -4.26 3.37
N CYS A 78 -7.90 -3.96 4.47
CA CYS A 78 -9.36 -4.06 4.47
C CYS A 78 -9.99 -2.85 3.78
N GLY A 79 -10.96 -3.12 2.91
CA GLY A 79 -11.82 -2.12 2.28
C GLY A 79 -12.93 -1.68 3.23
N LEU A 80 -12.85 -0.46 3.73
CA LEU A 80 -13.85 0.14 4.60
C LEU A 80 -15.16 0.40 3.84
N GLN A 81 -16.28 0.14 4.50
CA GLN A 81 -17.62 0.26 3.93
C GLN A 81 -18.18 1.68 4.13
N ALA A 82 -19.31 1.98 3.48
CA ALA A 82 -19.96 3.27 3.62
C ALA A 82 -20.35 3.56 5.07
N GLY A 83 -19.97 4.73 5.58
CA GLY A 83 -20.19 5.15 6.95
C GLY A 83 -19.08 4.76 7.93
N ASP A 84 -18.17 3.86 7.56
CA ASP A 84 -17.01 3.53 8.40
C ASP A 84 -16.10 4.75 8.57
N GLN A 85 -15.49 4.85 9.75
CA GLN A 85 -14.49 5.88 10.03
C GLN A 85 -13.23 5.61 9.21
N CYS A 86 -12.73 6.67 8.59
CA CYS A 86 -11.54 6.61 7.76
C CYS A 86 -10.56 7.70 8.16
N VAL A 87 -9.30 7.55 7.72
CA VAL A 87 -8.24 8.49 8.03
C VAL A 87 -7.64 9.00 6.73
N ARG A 88 -7.65 10.32 6.50
CA ARG A 88 -6.94 10.97 5.39
C ARG A 88 -5.44 11.05 5.64
N THR A 89 -4.81 9.91 5.85
CA THR A 89 -3.35 9.84 6.00
C THR A 89 -2.76 8.94 4.94
N ILE A 90 -1.56 9.27 4.49
CA ILE A 90 -0.71 8.39 3.67
C ILE A 90 0.02 7.38 4.60
N GLN A 91 -0.58 7.06 5.75
CA GLN A 91 0.00 6.09 6.67
C GLN A 91 -0.14 4.70 6.08
N SER A 92 1.00 4.05 5.99
CA SER A 92 1.17 2.73 5.44
C SER A 92 0.42 1.66 6.26
N GLY A 93 -0.37 0.82 5.60
CA GLY A 93 -1.06 -0.32 6.23
C GLY A 93 -2.32 0.04 7.02
N VAL A 94 -2.85 1.26 6.82
CA VAL A 94 -4.17 1.65 7.32
C VAL A 94 -5.23 1.14 6.36
N ASP A 95 -6.39 0.73 6.90
CA ASP A 95 -7.52 0.31 6.09
C ASP A 95 -8.07 1.50 5.29
N ILE A 96 -8.45 1.28 4.04
CA ILE A 96 -8.83 2.34 3.09
C ILE A 96 -10.28 2.15 2.66
N CYS A 97 -10.96 3.24 2.29
CA CYS A 97 -12.32 3.13 1.74
C CYS A 97 -12.35 2.26 0.49
N ASP A 98 -13.40 1.45 0.36
CA ASP A 98 -13.55 0.52 -0.76
C ASP A 98 -13.71 1.28 -2.08
N GLN A 99 -12.63 1.33 -2.86
CA GLN A 99 -12.59 2.00 -4.15
C GLN A 99 -13.41 1.26 -5.20
N ASP A 100 -13.53 -0.08 -5.10
CA ASP A 100 -14.36 -0.87 -6.01
C ASP A 100 -15.86 -0.58 -5.78
N ALA A 101 -16.22 -0.19 -4.55
CA ALA A 101 -17.54 0.32 -4.20
C ALA A 101 -17.71 1.85 -4.45
N ASN A 102 -16.76 2.50 -5.11
CA ASN A 102 -16.73 3.95 -5.36
C ASN A 102 -16.85 4.80 -4.08
N LEU A 103 -16.17 4.39 -3.00
CA LEU A 103 -16.14 5.14 -1.74
C LEU A 103 -14.86 5.97 -1.61
N GLU A 104 -14.99 7.20 -1.10
CA GLU A 104 -13.87 8.06 -0.75
C GLU A 104 -13.95 8.46 0.73
N CYS A 105 -12.80 8.68 1.36
CA CYS A 105 -12.72 9.21 2.71
C CYS A 105 -13.04 10.71 2.71
N ILE A 106 -14.27 11.04 3.09
CA ILE A 106 -14.78 12.42 3.14
C ILE A 106 -14.62 12.98 4.56
N TYR A 107 -14.13 14.21 4.63
CA TYR A 107 -13.98 14.99 5.84
C TYR A 107 -14.73 16.31 5.71
N ASP A 108 -15.32 16.79 6.80
CA ASP A 108 -16.05 18.06 6.84
C ASP A 108 -15.06 19.17 7.22
N ASP A 109 -14.53 19.88 6.22
CA ASP A 109 -13.55 20.96 6.40
C ASP A 109 -14.08 22.11 7.30
N TYR A 110 -15.41 22.24 7.43
CA TYR A 110 -16.04 23.27 8.25
C TYR A 110 -16.33 22.83 9.68
N ARG A 111 -16.30 21.51 9.96
CA ARG A 111 -16.62 20.91 11.25
C ARG A 111 -15.58 19.88 11.65
N SER A 112 -14.48 20.37 12.21
CA SER A 112 -13.38 19.53 12.70
C SER A 112 -13.73 18.66 13.91
N ASP A 113 -14.90 18.85 14.51
CA ASP A 113 -15.48 17.96 15.52
C ASP A 113 -15.97 16.63 14.93
N ARG A 114 -16.13 16.54 13.60
CA ARG A 114 -16.64 15.36 12.92
C ARG A 114 -15.51 14.48 12.40
N GLN A 115 -15.65 13.19 12.67
CA GLN A 115 -14.74 12.17 12.14
C GLN A 115 -14.99 11.97 10.64
N SER A 116 -13.92 11.76 9.90
CA SER A 116 -14.01 11.42 8.48
C SER A 116 -14.65 10.05 8.28
N THR A 117 -15.46 9.91 7.25
CA THR A 117 -16.17 8.66 6.94
C THR A 117 -16.04 8.31 5.47
N CYS A 118 -16.10 7.02 5.16
CA CYS A 118 -16.19 6.55 3.77
C CYS A 118 -17.59 6.86 3.22
N GLN A 119 -17.65 7.63 2.14
CA GLN A 119 -18.91 8.03 1.51
C GLN A 119 -18.86 7.78 0.00
N PRO A 120 -20.01 7.51 -0.64
CA PRO A 120 -20.08 7.37 -2.08
C PRO A 120 -19.57 8.63 -2.78
N LEU A 121 -18.77 8.43 -3.82
CA LEU A 121 -18.34 9.51 -4.70
C LEU A 121 -19.55 10.01 -5.50
N VAL A 122 -20.18 11.09 -5.04
CA VAL A 122 -21.20 11.80 -5.82
C VAL A 122 -20.48 12.64 -6.87
N THR A 123 -20.32 12.07 -8.08
CA THR A 123 -20.04 12.89 -9.26
C THR A 123 -21.29 13.67 -9.57
N PHE A 124 -21.29 14.97 -9.26
CA PHE A 124 -22.29 15.86 -9.83
C PHE A 124 -22.05 15.86 -11.34
N ASP A 125 -22.85 15.10 -12.07
CA ASP A 125 -23.04 15.27 -13.51
C ASP A 125 -23.58 16.67 -13.71
N SER A 126 -22.66 17.64 -13.79
CA SER A 126 -22.93 18.99 -14.21
C SER A 126 -23.26 18.90 -15.69
N SER A 127 -24.48 18.44 -15.97
CA SER A 127 -25.16 18.53 -17.25
C SER A 127 -25.18 20.01 -17.59
N SER A 128 -24.11 20.45 -18.23
CA SER A 128 -23.90 21.80 -18.69
C SER A 128 -24.83 21.94 -19.89
N SER A 129 -26.13 22.19 -19.61
CA SER A 129 -27.10 22.60 -20.60
C SER A 129 -26.64 23.94 -21.15
N SER A 130 -25.77 23.86 -22.15
CA SER A 130 -25.29 24.95 -22.97
C SER A 130 -26.49 25.47 -23.76
N SER A 131 -27.24 26.36 -23.12
CA SER A 131 -28.32 27.09 -23.76
C SER A 131 -27.66 28.10 -24.70
N SER A 132 -27.55 27.75 -25.97
CA SER A 132 -27.09 28.65 -27.03
C SER A 132 -28.09 29.80 -27.17
N LEU A 133 -27.78 30.93 -26.52
CA LEU A 133 -28.51 32.18 -26.66
C LEU A 133 -28.16 32.80 -28.03
N SER A 134 -28.92 32.50 -29.07
CA SER A 134 -28.81 33.18 -30.36
C SER A 134 -29.43 34.58 -30.25
N TYR A 135 -28.57 35.59 -30.06
CA TYR A 135 -28.94 37.00 -30.19
C TYR A 135 -29.11 37.33 -31.68
N TYR A 136 -30.35 37.38 -32.16
CA TYR A 136 -30.67 38.01 -33.45
C TYR A 136 -30.74 39.53 -33.23
N ILE A 137 -29.80 40.27 -33.81
CA ILE A 137 -29.88 41.72 -33.96
C ILE A 137 -30.68 41.98 -35.24
N TYR A 138 -31.79 42.71 -35.11
CA TYR A 138 -32.47 43.43 -36.20
C TYR A 138 -32.42 44.92 -35.90
#